data_AF-A0AAV3XNS9-F1
#
_entry.id   AF-A0AAV3XNS9-F1
#
_cell.length_a   1.000
_cell.length_b   1.000
_cell.length_c   1.000
_cell.angle_alpha   90.00
_cell.angle_beta   90.00
_cell.angle_gamma   90.00
#
_symmetry.space_group_name_H-M   'P 1'
#
loop_
_entity.id
_entity.type
_entity.pdbx_description
1 polymer ?
#
loop_
_entity_poly.entity_id
_entity_poly.type
_entity_poly.pdbx_seq_one_letter_code
_entity_poly.pdbx_strand_id
1 'polypeptide(L)'
;MLLVVSISSMLASTFICSSAGQQILEQRVYNQLTSLRGMTATQVERYYKFLVQHTQTLSDAVMVINSMKEFTQAFEELATANIPQAYDEKIEQFYRNEFVPKLKKAVDAEPIPETFIPKTNAARYLQYHYLANNPYPIGEKYKLEDPKDGSNYSRVNVRYNPKFANIAERFGYYDMYLIDLKGNVVYLLSNEGDLGINLLEGPVADSNLV
;
A
#
# COMPACT_ATOMS: atom_id res chain seq x y z
N MET A 1 45.59 61.33 14.85
CA MET A 1 46.21 60.17 14.17
C MET A 1 45.83 58.85 14.85
N LEU A 2 46.08 58.66 16.15
CA LEU A 2 45.77 57.39 16.85
C LEU A 2 44.31 56.94 16.76
N LEU A 3 43.35 57.88 16.88
CA LEU A 3 41.92 57.59 16.90
C LEU A 3 41.38 57.07 15.55
N VAL A 4 41.94 57.55 14.43
CA VAL A 4 41.56 57.10 13.08
C VAL A 4 42.06 55.68 12.84
N VAL A 5 43.29 55.37 13.28
CA VAL A 5 43.88 54.03 13.16
C VAL A 5 43.10 53.00 13.96
N SER A 6 42.69 53.34 15.19
CA SER A 6 41.88 52.46 16.03
C SER A 6 40.48 52.21 15.46
N ILE A 7 39.84 53.23 14.88
CA ILE A 7 38.53 53.06 14.23
C ILE A 7 38.67 52.18 12.97
N SER A 8 39.70 52.41 12.14
CA SER A 8 39.91 51.59 10.94
C SER A 8 40.19 50.12 11.28
N SER A 9 40.95 49.84 12.34
CA SER A 9 41.19 48.47 12.78
C SER A 9 39.93 47.82 13.35
N MET A 10 39.10 48.55 14.10
CA MET A 10 37.83 48.03 14.60
C MET A 10 36.86 47.69 13.48
N LEU A 11 36.76 48.54 12.45
CA LEU A 11 35.91 48.29 11.28
C LEU A 11 36.41 47.06 10.49
N ALA A 12 37.71 46.96 10.26
CA ALA A 12 38.32 45.81 9.59
C ALA A 12 38.07 44.51 10.38
N SER A 13 38.30 44.51 11.70
CA SER A 13 38.05 43.34 12.55
C SER A 13 36.56 42.97 12.62
N THR A 14 35.66 43.95 12.72
CA THR A 14 34.20 43.70 12.73
C THR A 14 33.74 43.09 11.42
N PHE A 15 34.22 43.62 10.30
CA PHE A 15 33.91 43.08 8.97
C PHE A 15 34.43 41.65 8.81
N ILE A 16 35.69 41.39 9.20
CA ILE A 16 36.29 40.04 9.14
C ILE A 16 35.52 39.07 10.06
N CYS A 17 35.24 39.44 11.31
CA CYS A 17 34.51 38.59 12.25
C CYS A 17 33.07 38.32 11.79
N SER A 18 32.37 39.32 11.26
CA SER A 18 31.01 39.13 10.75
C SER A 18 30.99 38.21 9.53
N SER A 19 31.90 38.43 8.57
CA SER A 19 32.00 37.59 7.37
C SER A 19 32.43 36.16 7.72
N ALA A 20 33.43 36.00 8.59
CA ALA A 20 33.87 34.69 9.05
C ALA A 20 32.78 33.97 9.86
N GLY A 21 32.05 34.70 10.72
CA GLY A 21 30.92 34.17 11.48
C GLY A 21 29.79 33.67 10.59
N GLN A 22 29.43 34.43 9.55
CA GLN A 22 28.42 34.03 8.57
C GLN A 22 28.84 32.76 7.80
N GLN A 23 30.09 32.71 7.32
CA GLN A 23 30.62 31.54 6.61
C GLN A 23 30.67 30.29 7.51
N ILE A 24 31.05 30.44 8.78
CA ILE A 24 31.07 29.33 9.75
C ILE A 24 29.65 28.81 10.00
N LEU A 25 28.67 29.71 10.16
CA LEU A 25 27.29 29.31 10.40
C LEU A 25 26.71 28.61 9.17
N GLU A 26 26.93 29.17 7.99
CA GLU A 26 26.53 28.58 6.71
C GLU A 26 27.12 27.18 6.53
N GLN A 27 28.43 27.02 6.72
CA GLN A 27 29.11 25.72 6.64
C GLN A 27 28.54 24.71 7.66
N ARG A 28 28.22 25.14 8.88
CA ARG A 28 27.60 24.27 9.89
C ARG A 28 26.23 23.79 9.46
N VAL A 29 25.39 24.69 8.92
CA VAL A 29 24.07 24.34 8.40
C VAL A 29 24.20 23.36 7.23
N TYR A 30 25.11 23.61 6.28
CA TYR A 30 25.35 22.70 5.16
C TYR A 30 25.83 21.32 5.63
N ASN A 31 26.77 21.27 6.58
CA ASN A 31 27.23 20.01 7.13
C ASN A 31 26.10 19.25 7.84
N GLN A 32 25.27 19.95 8.62
CA GLN A 32 24.12 19.35 9.30
C GLN A 32 23.08 18.80 8.31
N LEU A 33 22.72 19.57 7.28
CA LEU A 33 21.81 19.12 6.23
C LEU A 33 22.38 17.93 5.46
N THR A 34 23.69 17.94 5.20
CA THR A 34 24.38 16.83 4.53
C THR A 34 24.34 15.57 5.37
N SER A 35 24.60 15.67 6.68
CA SER A 35 24.48 14.56 7.62
C SER A 35 23.04 14.06 7.71
N LEU A 36 22.04 14.95 7.80
CA LEU A 36 20.62 14.59 7.84
C LEU A 36 20.18 13.86 6.56
N ARG A 37 20.60 14.37 5.40
CA ARG A 37 20.37 13.73 4.11
C ARG A 37 21.00 12.34 4.07
N GLY A 38 22.25 12.21 4.51
CA GLY A 38 22.95 10.91 4.57
C GLY A 38 22.24 9.91 5.48
N MET A 39 21.85 10.33 6.69
CA MET A 39 21.09 9.50 7.62
C MET A 39 19.74 9.06 7.05
N THR A 40 19.02 9.99 6.39
CA THR A 40 17.72 9.69 5.77
C THR A 40 17.88 8.70 4.63
N ALA A 41 18.89 8.87 3.77
CA ALA A 41 19.18 7.92 2.68
C ALA A 41 19.47 6.52 3.23
N THR A 42 20.35 6.41 4.23
CA THR A 42 20.64 5.12 4.89
C THR A 42 19.40 4.52 5.57
N GLN A 43 18.53 5.34 6.18
CA GLN A 43 17.30 4.85 6.80
C GLN A 43 16.36 4.25 5.76
N VAL A 44 16.18 4.91 4.61
CA VAL A 44 15.36 4.42 3.50
C VAL A 44 15.93 3.12 2.94
N GLU A 45 17.24 3.06 2.69
CA GLU A 45 17.91 1.83 2.21
C GLU A 45 17.74 0.67 3.20
N ARG A 46 17.92 0.92 4.50
CA ARG A 46 17.71 -0.09 5.54
C ARG A 46 16.28 -0.57 5.59
N TYR A 47 15.32 0.34 5.45
CA TYR A 47 13.90 0.00 5.43
C TYR A 47 13.56 -0.90 4.24
N TYR A 48 13.98 -0.54 3.02
CA TYR A 48 13.76 -1.40 1.85
C TYR A 48 14.44 -2.75 1.99
N LYS A 49 15.69 -2.78 2.50
CA LYS A 49 16.38 -4.05 2.77
C LYS A 49 15.62 -4.91 3.77
N PHE A 50 15.09 -4.30 4.84
CA PHE A 50 14.25 -4.99 5.81
C PHE A 50 12.98 -5.55 5.16
N LEU A 51 12.27 -4.76 4.35
CA LEU A 51 11.07 -5.21 3.63
C LEU A 51 11.37 -6.42 2.75
N VAL A 52 12.41 -6.36 1.91
CA VAL A 52 12.79 -7.47 1.03
C VAL A 52 13.11 -8.73 1.84
N GLN A 53 13.94 -8.60 2.88
CA GLN A 53 14.35 -9.73 3.71
C GLN A 53 13.18 -10.34 4.49
N HIS A 54 12.27 -9.51 5.00
CA HIS A 54 11.12 -9.97 5.73
C HIS A 54 10.09 -10.64 4.80
N THR A 55 9.84 -10.08 3.62
CA THR A 55 9.00 -10.71 2.59
C THR A 55 9.57 -12.06 2.16
N GLN A 56 10.88 -12.17 1.92
CA GLN A 56 11.54 -13.46 1.63
C GLN A 56 11.33 -14.47 2.75
N THR A 57 11.52 -14.04 4.00
CA THR A 57 11.33 -14.89 5.18
C THR A 57 9.88 -15.36 5.32
N LEU A 58 8.91 -14.49 5.05
CA LEU A 58 7.49 -14.83 5.07
C LEU A 58 7.14 -15.81 3.94
N SER A 59 7.67 -15.61 2.73
CA SER A 59 7.44 -16.52 1.60
C SER A 59 7.92 -17.94 1.87
N ASP A 60 8.97 -18.11 2.67
CA ASP A 60 9.49 -19.42 3.09
C ASP A 60 8.72 -20.02 4.29
N ALA A 61 7.87 -19.23 4.97
CA ALA A 61 7.15 -19.70 6.14
C ALA A 61 6.04 -20.68 5.73
N VAL A 62 6.01 -21.86 6.37
CA VAL A 62 5.01 -22.92 6.11
C VAL A 62 3.58 -22.39 6.17
N MET A 63 3.28 -21.44 7.06
CA MET A 63 1.96 -20.82 7.16
C MET A 63 1.56 -20.09 5.87
N VAL A 64 2.47 -19.32 5.28
CA VAL A 64 2.25 -18.56 4.04
C VAL A 64 2.20 -19.48 2.84
N ILE A 65 3.05 -20.50 2.80
CA ILE A 65 3.02 -21.52 1.74
C ILE A 65 1.66 -22.25 1.74
N ASN A 66 1.17 -22.65 2.91
CA ASN A 66 -0.11 -23.35 3.03
C ASN A 66 -1.29 -22.43 2.69
N SER A 67 -1.30 -21.19 3.21
CA SER A 67 -2.34 -20.24 2.85
C SER A 67 -2.36 -19.94 1.36
N MET A 68 -1.20 -19.78 0.71
CA MET A 68 -1.12 -19.56 -0.73
C MET A 68 -1.79 -20.70 -1.50
N LYS A 69 -1.46 -21.96 -1.17
CA LYS A 69 -2.09 -23.14 -1.77
C LYS A 69 -3.60 -23.18 -1.53
N GLU A 70 -4.03 -23.00 -0.28
CA GLU A 70 -5.45 -23.07 0.09
C GLU A 70 -6.28 -21.94 -0.55
N PHE A 71 -5.76 -20.71 -0.57
CA PHE A 71 -6.42 -19.58 -1.23
C PHE A 71 -6.46 -19.75 -2.74
N THR A 72 -5.37 -20.24 -3.36
CA THR A 72 -5.34 -20.48 -4.81
C THR A 72 -6.38 -21.52 -5.20
N GLN A 73 -6.43 -22.65 -4.50
CA GLN A 73 -7.44 -23.69 -4.74
C GLN A 73 -8.86 -23.15 -4.53
N ALA A 74 -9.10 -22.46 -3.41
CA ALA A 74 -10.43 -21.91 -3.12
C ALA A 74 -10.85 -20.83 -4.14
N PHE A 75 -9.90 -20.04 -4.67
CA PHE A 75 -10.16 -19.06 -5.72
C PHE A 75 -10.53 -19.74 -7.04
N GLU A 76 -9.81 -20.80 -7.43
CA GLU A 76 -10.12 -21.58 -8.64
C GLU A 76 -11.52 -22.21 -8.57
N GLU A 77 -11.96 -22.68 -7.40
CA GLU A 77 -13.31 -23.20 -7.18
C GLU A 77 -14.39 -22.13 -7.45
N LEU A 78 -14.10 -20.85 -7.21
CA LEU A 78 -15.03 -19.74 -7.48
C LEU A 78 -15.18 -19.42 -8.97
N ALA A 79 -14.30 -19.92 -9.83
CA ALA A 79 -14.43 -19.69 -11.29
C ALA A 79 -15.74 -20.26 -11.86
N THR A 80 -16.28 -21.32 -11.24
CA THR A 80 -17.55 -21.96 -11.63
C THR A 80 -18.71 -21.59 -10.71
N ALA A 81 -18.51 -20.67 -9.76
CA ALA A 81 -19.57 -20.22 -8.87
C ALA A 81 -20.70 -19.55 -9.65
N ASN A 82 -21.94 -19.79 -9.22
CA ASN A 82 -23.10 -19.08 -9.74
C ASN A 82 -23.04 -17.62 -9.28
N ILE A 83 -23.08 -16.68 -10.22
CA ILE A 83 -23.11 -15.24 -9.95
C ILE A 83 -24.53 -14.73 -10.25
N PRO A 84 -25.38 -14.53 -9.22
CA PRO A 84 -26.68 -13.89 -9.43
C PRO A 84 -26.51 -12.47 -9.95
N GLN A 85 -27.44 -12.00 -10.79
CA GLN A 85 -27.45 -10.63 -11.28
C GLN A 85 -27.40 -9.58 -10.14
N ALA A 86 -28.02 -9.89 -8.99
CA ALA A 86 -27.98 -9.03 -7.81
C ALA A 86 -26.55 -8.76 -7.28
N TYR A 87 -25.59 -9.66 -7.53
CA TYR A 87 -24.19 -9.46 -7.12
C TYR A 87 -23.57 -8.34 -7.95
N ASP A 88 -23.81 -8.37 -9.27
CA ASP A 88 -23.30 -7.38 -10.20
C ASP A 88 -23.88 -6.00 -9.93
N GLU A 89 -25.19 -5.94 -9.70
CA GLU A 89 -25.88 -4.70 -9.33
C GLU A 89 -25.28 -4.07 -8.07
N LYS A 90 -24.94 -4.90 -7.06
CA LYS A 90 -24.29 -4.43 -5.83
C LYS A 90 -22.87 -3.98 -6.05
N ILE A 91 -22.08 -4.68 -6.85
CA ILE A 91 -20.72 -4.29 -7.20
C ILE A 91 -20.71 -2.95 -7.96
N GLU A 92 -21.58 -2.80 -8.95
CA GLU A 92 -21.72 -1.54 -9.69
C GLU A 92 -22.13 -0.38 -8.77
N GLN A 93 -23.10 -0.61 -7.88
CA GLN A 93 -23.50 0.38 -6.88
C GLN A 93 -22.34 0.78 -5.97
N PHE A 94 -21.55 -0.17 -5.50
CA PHE A 94 -20.37 0.09 -4.68
C PHE A 94 -19.36 0.98 -5.42
N TYR A 95 -19.01 0.63 -6.66
CA TYR A 95 -18.03 1.41 -7.42
C TYR A 95 -18.53 2.81 -7.74
N ARG A 96 -19.79 2.96 -8.15
CA ARG A 96 -20.39 4.26 -8.48
C ARG A 96 -20.60 5.17 -7.27
N ASN A 97 -21.06 4.61 -6.15
CA ASN A 97 -21.56 5.41 -5.03
C ASN A 97 -20.54 5.57 -3.89
N GLU A 98 -19.63 4.61 -3.72
CA GLU A 98 -18.64 4.63 -2.62
C GLU A 98 -17.22 4.86 -3.13
N PHE A 99 -16.77 4.06 -4.10
CA PHE A 99 -15.37 4.07 -4.53
C PHE A 99 -15.01 5.30 -5.39
N VAL A 100 -15.69 5.53 -6.51
CA VAL A 100 -15.39 6.62 -7.45
C VAL A 100 -15.47 8.01 -6.79
N PRO A 101 -16.46 8.32 -5.94
CA PRO A 101 -16.50 9.60 -5.24
C PRO A 101 -15.33 9.80 -4.27
N LYS A 102 -14.80 8.72 -3.68
CA LYS A 102 -13.60 8.78 -2.83
C LYS A 102 -12.34 8.96 -3.67
N LEU A 103 -12.22 8.22 -4.78
CA LEU A 103 -11.10 8.31 -5.71
C LEU A 103 -10.99 9.70 -6.35
N LYS A 104 -12.11 10.29 -6.79
CA LYS A 104 -12.17 11.64 -7.39
C LYS A 104 -11.60 12.73 -6.47
N LYS A 105 -11.59 12.55 -5.15
CA LYS A 105 -10.97 13.50 -4.22
C LYS A 105 -9.45 13.40 -4.20
N ALA A 106 -8.89 12.29 -4.66
CA ALA A 106 -7.46 11.99 -4.64
C ALA A 106 -6.78 12.17 -6.01
N VAL A 107 -7.55 12.20 -7.11
CA VAL A 107 -7.03 12.30 -8.47
C VAL A 107 -7.67 13.46 -9.23
N ASP A 108 -6.89 14.10 -10.11
CA ASP A 108 -7.33 15.22 -10.96
C ASP A 108 -7.95 14.75 -12.29
N ALA A 109 -8.46 13.52 -12.31
CA ALA A 109 -9.09 12.87 -13.47
C ALA A 109 -10.47 12.35 -13.09
N GLU A 110 -11.39 12.27 -14.06
CA GLU A 110 -12.72 11.68 -13.83
C GLU A 110 -12.62 10.14 -13.94
N PRO A 111 -12.77 9.38 -12.83
CA PRO A 111 -12.65 7.92 -12.89
C PRO A 111 -13.89 7.33 -13.55
N ILE A 112 -13.69 6.35 -14.44
CA ILE A 112 -14.76 5.66 -15.16
C ILE A 112 -15.19 4.43 -14.33
N PRO A 113 -16.39 4.37 -13.74
CA PRO A 113 -16.79 3.27 -12.86
C PRO A 113 -16.70 1.89 -13.54
N GLU A 114 -17.02 1.82 -14.83
CA GLU A 114 -17.07 0.60 -15.62
C GLU A 114 -15.70 -0.08 -15.75
N THR A 115 -14.59 0.66 -15.61
CA THR A 115 -13.24 0.08 -15.70
C THR A 115 -12.85 -0.73 -14.47
N PHE A 116 -13.53 -0.53 -13.34
CA PHE A 116 -13.26 -1.22 -12.08
C PHE A 116 -14.12 -2.49 -11.91
N ILE A 117 -15.08 -2.73 -12.81
CA ILE A 117 -15.98 -3.87 -12.69
C ILE A 117 -15.22 -5.17 -13.02
N PRO A 118 -15.19 -6.16 -12.09
CA PRO A 118 -14.48 -7.41 -12.31
C PRO A 118 -15.14 -8.24 -13.42
N LYS A 119 -14.30 -8.88 -14.25
CA LYS A 119 -14.76 -9.67 -15.40
C LYS A 119 -14.91 -11.16 -15.10
N THR A 120 -14.10 -11.70 -14.20
CA THR A 120 -14.10 -13.14 -13.89
C THR A 120 -15.13 -13.47 -12.82
N ASN A 121 -15.68 -14.69 -12.85
CA ASN A 121 -16.65 -15.13 -11.84
C ASN A 121 -16.04 -15.10 -10.43
N ALA A 122 -14.79 -15.56 -10.28
CA ALA A 122 -14.10 -15.55 -8.99
C ALA A 122 -13.97 -14.12 -8.43
N ALA A 123 -13.55 -13.15 -9.25
CA ALA A 123 -13.44 -11.75 -8.83
C ALA A 123 -14.81 -11.16 -8.49
N ARG A 124 -15.85 -11.41 -9.30
CA ARG A 124 -17.23 -10.96 -9.02
C ARG A 124 -17.75 -11.55 -7.71
N TYR A 125 -17.52 -12.83 -7.47
CA TYR A 125 -17.91 -13.49 -6.23
C TYR A 125 -17.24 -12.83 -5.01
N LEU A 126 -15.92 -12.67 -5.05
CA LEU A 126 -15.16 -12.09 -3.95
C LEU A 126 -15.49 -10.63 -3.72
N GLN A 127 -15.55 -9.82 -4.77
CA GLN A 127 -15.85 -8.39 -4.63
C GLN A 127 -17.29 -8.15 -4.16
N TYR A 128 -18.24 -9.01 -4.53
CA TYR A 128 -19.56 -8.95 -3.91
C TYR A 128 -19.48 -9.21 -2.40
N HIS A 129 -18.91 -10.33 -1.97
CA HIS A 129 -18.93 -10.73 -0.56
C HIS A 129 -18.03 -9.88 0.35
N TYR A 130 -16.87 -9.46 -0.13
CA TYR A 130 -15.84 -8.79 0.68
C TYR A 130 -15.78 -7.27 0.50
N LEU A 131 -16.34 -6.71 -0.58
CA LEU A 131 -16.38 -5.25 -0.80
C LEU A 131 -17.81 -4.71 -0.75
N ALA A 132 -18.65 -5.12 -1.70
CA ALA A 132 -19.96 -4.49 -1.94
C ALA A 132 -21.01 -4.86 -0.87
N ASN A 133 -21.01 -6.09 -0.39
CA ASN A 133 -21.89 -6.58 0.68
C ASN A 133 -21.19 -6.58 2.06
N ASN A 134 -20.15 -5.78 2.21
CA ASN A 134 -19.40 -5.66 3.45
C ASN A 134 -19.87 -4.42 4.24
N PRO A 135 -20.35 -4.58 5.50
CA PRO A 135 -20.92 -3.50 6.29
C PRO A 135 -19.89 -2.46 6.76
N TYR A 136 -18.59 -2.78 6.70
CA TYR A 136 -17.53 -1.86 7.09
C TYR A 136 -17.28 -0.81 5.99
N PRO A 137 -16.85 0.41 6.32
CA PRO A 137 -16.51 1.44 5.34
C PRO A 137 -15.23 1.12 4.55
N ILE A 138 -15.01 1.81 3.42
CA ILE A 138 -13.76 1.69 2.65
C ILE A 138 -12.55 2.06 3.54
N GLY A 139 -11.57 1.16 3.59
CA GLY A 139 -10.40 1.24 4.47
C GLY A 139 -10.55 0.40 5.74
N GLU A 140 -11.74 -0.12 6.03
CA GLU A 140 -11.99 -1.03 7.17
C GLU A 140 -12.61 -2.36 6.74
N LYS A 141 -12.70 -2.62 5.43
CA LYS A 141 -13.31 -3.84 4.85
C LYS A 141 -12.62 -5.12 5.35
N TYR A 142 -11.32 -5.05 5.69
CA TYR A 142 -10.55 -6.13 6.32
C TYR A 142 -11.09 -6.65 7.66
N LYS A 143 -11.96 -5.87 8.35
CA LYS A 143 -12.61 -6.27 9.61
C LYS A 143 -13.70 -7.32 9.42
N LEU A 144 -14.13 -7.59 8.17
CA LEU A 144 -15.08 -8.66 7.88
C LEU A 144 -14.37 -10.01 7.98
N GLU A 145 -14.63 -10.74 9.06
CA GLU A 145 -14.03 -12.07 9.28
C GLU A 145 -14.64 -13.13 8.35
N ASP A 146 -15.96 -13.18 8.27
CA ASP A 146 -16.72 -14.20 7.54
C ASP A 146 -18.01 -13.60 6.94
N PRO A 147 -18.16 -13.52 5.61
CA PRO A 147 -19.39 -13.07 4.95
C PRO A 147 -20.54 -14.08 5.07
N LYS A 148 -20.32 -15.27 5.66
CA LYS A 148 -21.30 -16.36 5.81
C LYS A 148 -21.86 -16.87 4.47
N ASP A 149 -21.02 -16.83 3.43
CA ASP A 149 -21.33 -17.28 2.07
C ASP A 149 -21.25 -18.81 1.91
N GLY A 150 -20.65 -19.51 2.88
CA GLY A 150 -20.44 -20.96 2.86
C GLY A 150 -19.30 -21.41 1.95
N SER A 151 -18.53 -20.48 1.36
CA SER A 151 -17.46 -20.82 0.42
C SER A 151 -16.24 -21.41 1.14
N ASN A 152 -15.51 -22.27 0.43
CA ASN A 152 -14.21 -22.72 0.90
C ASN A 152 -13.24 -21.54 1.07
N TYR A 153 -13.37 -20.50 0.25
CA TYR A 153 -12.60 -19.27 0.35
C TYR A 153 -12.79 -18.61 1.72
N SER A 154 -14.04 -18.40 2.15
CA SER A 154 -14.32 -17.79 3.46
C SER A 154 -13.81 -18.62 4.62
N ARG A 155 -13.85 -19.96 4.52
CA ARG A 155 -13.24 -20.84 5.54
C ARG A 155 -11.72 -20.63 5.63
N VAL A 156 -11.04 -20.48 4.50
CA VAL A 156 -9.60 -20.21 4.45
C VAL A 156 -9.32 -18.79 4.98
N ASN A 157 -10.12 -17.80 4.60
CA ASN A 157 -10.03 -16.43 5.09
C ASN A 157 -10.11 -16.35 6.62
N VAL A 158 -11.14 -16.95 7.22
CA VAL A 158 -11.32 -17.00 8.68
C VAL A 158 -10.09 -17.59 9.39
N ARG A 159 -9.43 -18.58 8.77
CA ARG A 159 -8.25 -19.25 9.35
C ARG A 159 -6.99 -18.37 9.33
N TYR A 160 -6.76 -17.63 8.25
CA TYR A 160 -5.49 -16.94 7.99
C TYR A 160 -5.55 -15.42 8.17
N ASN A 161 -6.69 -14.78 7.91
CA ASN A 161 -6.84 -13.32 7.97
C ASN A 161 -6.36 -12.71 9.31
N PRO A 162 -6.69 -13.26 10.49
CA PRO A 162 -6.19 -12.70 11.77
C PRO A 162 -4.67 -12.75 11.90
N LYS A 163 -4.01 -13.74 11.27
CA LYS A 163 -2.55 -13.88 11.30
C LYS A 163 -1.90 -12.84 10.39
N PHE A 164 -2.44 -12.64 9.20
CA PHE A 164 -1.97 -11.61 8.27
C PHE A 164 -2.23 -10.21 8.77
N ALA A 165 -3.42 -9.95 9.32
CA ALA A 165 -3.71 -8.69 10.01
C ALA A 165 -2.70 -8.42 11.12
N ASN A 166 -2.37 -9.43 11.94
CA ASN A 166 -1.36 -9.26 12.99
C ASN A 166 0.05 -8.99 12.45
N ILE A 167 0.45 -9.64 11.35
CA ILE A 167 1.73 -9.36 10.68
C ILE A 167 1.73 -7.91 10.17
N ALA A 168 0.72 -7.51 9.40
CA ALA A 168 0.64 -6.17 8.83
C ALA A 168 0.66 -5.08 9.92
N GLU A 169 -0.12 -5.25 10.98
CA GLU A 169 -0.17 -4.34 12.12
C GLU A 169 1.19 -4.23 12.83
N ARG A 170 1.83 -5.36 13.15
CA ARG A 170 3.10 -5.37 13.91
C ARG A 170 4.28 -4.81 13.13
N PHE A 171 4.29 -4.99 11.81
CA PHE A 171 5.40 -4.60 10.95
C PHE A 171 5.13 -3.32 10.15
N GLY A 172 3.95 -2.71 10.33
CA GLY A 172 3.59 -1.45 9.69
C GLY A 172 3.37 -1.56 8.19
N TYR A 173 2.89 -2.72 7.72
CA TYR A 173 2.56 -2.90 6.31
C TYR A 173 1.25 -2.22 5.98
N TYR A 174 1.23 -1.49 4.86
CA TYR A 174 0.00 -0.90 4.33
C TYR A 174 -1.01 -1.99 3.96
N ASP A 175 -0.53 -3.05 3.30
CA ASP A 175 -1.36 -4.18 2.87
C ASP A 175 -0.54 -5.46 2.72
N MET A 176 -1.24 -6.58 2.56
CA MET A 176 -0.65 -7.89 2.27
C MET A 176 -1.41 -8.58 1.14
N TYR A 177 -0.67 -8.88 0.08
CA TYR A 177 -1.17 -9.58 -1.10
C TYR A 177 -0.66 -11.02 -1.10
N LEU A 178 -1.52 -11.97 -1.48
CA LEU A 178 -1.07 -13.26 -2.00
C LEU A 178 -1.43 -13.32 -3.48
N ILE A 179 -0.40 -13.43 -4.32
CA ILE A 179 -0.52 -13.47 -5.77
C ILE A 179 -0.09 -14.86 -6.23
N ASP A 180 -0.94 -15.55 -6.96
CA ASP A 180 -0.62 -16.87 -7.50
C ASP A 180 0.34 -16.78 -8.70
N LEU A 181 0.86 -17.93 -9.16
CA LEU A 181 1.79 -17.98 -10.29
C LEU A 181 1.16 -17.59 -11.64
N LYS A 182 -0.17 -17.47 -11.70
CA LYS A 182 -0.92 -16.99 -12.89
C LYS A 182 -1.14 -15.48 -12.82
N GLY A 183 -0.70 -14.80 -11.76
CA GLY A 183 -0.85 -13.37 -11.56
C GLY A 183 -2.17 -12.97 -10.89
N ASN A 184 -2.99 -13.91 -10.41
CA ASN A 184 -4.24 -13.59 -9.73
C ASN A 184 -3.97 -13.16 -8.29
N VAL A 185 -4.58 -12.05 -7.85
CA VAL A 185 -4.62 -11.65 -6.45
C VAL A 185 -5.64 -12.53 -5.72
N VAL A 186 -5.19 -13.66 -5.18
CA VAL A 186 -6.06 -14.64 -4.50
C VAL A 186 -6.38 -14.24 -3.06
N TYR A 187 -5.61 -13.34 -2.45
CA TYR A 187 -5.91 -12.74 -1.16
C TYR A 187 -5.40 -11.31 -1.09
N LEU A 188 -6.18 -10.46 -0.44
CA LEU A 188 -5.85 -9.07 -0.17
C LEU A 188 -6.36 -8.71 1.23
N LEU A 189 -5.47 -8.34 2.14
CA LEU A 189 -5.86 -8.03 3.52
C LEU A 189 -6.87 -6.88 3.58
N SER A 190 -6.61 -5.78 2.87
CA SER A 190 -7.47 -4.59 2.89
C SER A 190 -8.89 -4.83 2.35
N ASN A 191 -9.10 -5.88 1.55
CA ASN A 191 -10.32 -6.12 0.77
C ASN A 191 -10.69 -4.90 -0.10
N GLU A 192 -9.76 -4.48 -0.95
CA GLU A 192 -9.94 -3.41 -1.94
C GLU A 192 -10.17 -3.97 -3.36
N GLY A 193 -10.33 -3.07 -4.35
CA GLY A 193 -10.72 -3.40 -5.72
C GLY A 193 -9.78 -4.34 -6.47
N ASP A 194 -8.56 -4.52 -5.96
CA ASP A 194 -7.58 -5.46 -6.50
C ASP A 194 -7.88 -6.92 -6.12
N LEU A 195 -8.81 -7.19 -5.20
CA LEU A 195 -9.14 -8.56 -4.84
C LEU A 195 -9.73 -9.31 -6.05
N GLY A 196 -9.05 -10.41 -6.41
CA GLY A 196 -9.44 -11.30 -7.51
C GLY A 196 -9.07 -10.80 -8.92
N ILE A 197 -8.42 -9.64 -9.06
CA ILE A 197 -7.92 -9.19 -10.36
C ILE A 197 -6.67 -9.99 -10.75
N ASN A 198 -6.34 -9.99 -12.04
CA ASN A 198 -5.09 -10.51 -12.54
C ASN A 198 -4.13 -9.33 -12.82
N LEU A 199 -2.88 -9.44 -12.37
CA LEU A 199 -1.85 -8.42 -12.54
C LEU A 199 -1.04 -8.58 -13.83
N LEU A 200 -1.09 -9.75 -14.46
CA LEU A 200 -0.43 -10.03 -15.75
C LEU A 200 -1.38 -9.81 -16.93
N GLU A 201 -2.68 -9.73 -16.69
CA GLU A 201 -3.72 -9.59 -17.71
C GLU A 201 -4.71 -8.47 -17.35
N GLY A 202 -5.17 -7.71 -18.35
CA GLY A 202 -6.20 -6.69 -18.17
C GLY A 202 -5.65 -5.28 -17.90
N PRO A 203 -6.46 -4.36 -17.33
CA PRO A 203 -6.13 -2.94 -17.22
C PRO A 203 -4.88 -2.62 -16.37
N VAL A 204 -4.45 -3.58 -15.56
CA VAL A 204 -3.41 -3.42 -14.54
C VAL A 204 -2.07 -4.04 -14.98
N ALA A 205 -2.05 -4.76 -16.11
CA ALA A 205 -0.85 -5.39 -16.67
C ALA A 205 0.25 -4.39 -17.06
N ASP A 206 -0.14 -3.16 -17.41
CA ASP A 206 0.78 -2.06 -17.73
C ASP A 206 1.07 -1.16 -16.51
N SER A 207 0.59 -1.52 -15.32
CA SER A 207 0.82 -0.75 -14.09
C SER A 207 2.10 -1.20 -13.39
N ASN A 208 2.76 -0.28 -12.68
CA ASN A 208 3.94 -0.57 -11.85
C ASN A 208 3.63 -1.40 -10.58
N LEU A 209 2.56 -2.20 -10.58
CA LEU A 209 2.26 -3.16 -9.50
C LEU A 209 2.99 -4.50 -9.69
N VAL A 210 3.67 -4.70 -10.84
CA VAL A 210 4.54 -5.85 -11.13
C VAL A 210 5.98 -5.38 -11.35
#